data_AF-A0A0H4WIY7-F1
#
_entry.id   AF-A0A0H4WIY7-F1
#
_cell.length_a   1.000
_cell.length_b   1.000
_cell.length_c   1.000
_cell.angle_alpha   90.00
_cell.angle_beta   90.00
_cell.angle_gamma   90.00
#
_symmetry.space_group_name_H-M   'P 1'
#
loop_
_entity.id
_entity.type
_entity.pdbx_description
1 polymer ?
#
loop_
_entity_poly.entity_id
_entity_poly.type
_entity_poly.pdbx_seq_one_letter_code
_entity_poly.pdbx_strand_id
1 'polypeptide(L)'
;MGSEDIVAALRQVPLFARLTGDQLRWMADHGRQLHFPAGTRIAEQGAPADGLSIILEGRTQWSRRTGAEAVPTFALEAGDLFGEIILFLNAPYPTSGDAVTDVRLLRLEPATFWELLRLAPALSRGLMELASQRSQQQQAQEVRPQVELLPVGRMAAELGAELGSPAAVAHRSAARLCSLMATVSARAMALGELGLSLPQRSVLLALPREAAERGRTSPPLEPLVRAEREEAVGSWLEARGVRDAWDSAPALVASGLDVAWLESVATRVGGALLGDVLAWLVVAVSCDVLLAEVARGTTRVSALVEGVKAYAFMDPVPREDLDVHEGLEHALSVLSHRLQGERLTVEREFTSDLPRLKAEGVALDELWTQLMLNALEALGERGGRMRLRTWKEEAHVVVEVSDDGPGIPRDLLPRVFEPFFSTKPHAAGMGLDVCRRIVERHGGDLRVRAEHGGTRIQVRLPV
;
A
#
# COMPACT_ATOMS: atom_id res chain seq x y z
N MET A 1 35.48 43.87 3.40
CA MET A 1 35.07 44.67 4.58
C MET A 1 36.03 44.37 5.72
N GLY A 2 36.26 45.32 6.64
CA GLY A 2 37.05 45.06 7.84
C GLY A 2 36.31 44.10 8.79
N SER A 3 37.02 43.42 9.69
CA SER A 3 36.39 42.48 10.65
C SER A 3 35.36 43.19 11.55
N GLU A 4 35.63 44.43 11.98
CA GLU A 4 34.67 45.27 12.73
C GLU A 4 33.38 45.59 11.94
N ASP A 5 33.48 45.86 10.64
CA ASP A 5 32.32 46.15 9.79
C ASP A 5 31.43 44.90 9.63
N ILE A 6 32.05 43.72 9.50
CA ILE A 6 31.33 42.44 9.42
C ILE A 6 30.63 42.15 10.73
N VAL A 7 31.30 42.36 11.87
CA VAL A 7 30.69 42.20 13.18
C VAL A 7 29.49 43.13 13.36
N ALA A 8 29.59 44.38 12.89
CA ALA A 8 28.48 45.32 12.90
C ALA A 8 27.31 44.84 12.04
N ALA A 9 27.57 44.32 10.84
CA ALA A 9 26.54 43.75 9.97
C ALA A 9 25.91 42.47 10.56
N LEU A 10 26.71 41.57 11.13
CA LEU A 10 26.23 40.34 11.78
C LEU A 10 25.30 40.64 12.97
N ARG A 11 25.54 41.72 13.71
CA ARG A 11 24.64 42.15 14.81
C ARG A 11 23.25 42.56 14.33
N GLN A 12 23.10 42.98 13.09
CA GLN A 12 21.81 43.38 12.53
C GLN A 12 20.95 42.17 12.16
N VAL A 13 21.54 40.98 12.03
CA VAL A 13 20.83 39.73 11.77
C VAL A 13 20.09 39.30 13.05
N PRO A 14 18.75 39.22 13.05
CA PRO A 14 17.97 38.91 14.26
C PRO A 14 18.37 37.60 14.93
N LEU A 15 18.77 36.60 14.13
CA LEU A 15 19.25 35.30 14.62
C LEU A 15 20.53 35.42 15.47
N PHE A 16 21.41 36.37 15.15
CA PHE A 16 22.70 36.55 15.81
C PHE A 16 22.67 37.59 16.94
N ALA A 17 21.52 38.23 17.19
CA ALA A 17 21.35 39.22 18.25
C ALA A 17 21.69 38.69 19.66
N ARG A 18 21.65 37.37 19.86
CA ARG A 18 21.97 36.69 21.13
C ARG A 18 23.42 36.22 21.24
N LEU A 19 24.25 36.44 20.22
CA LEU A 19 25.66 36.06 20.24
C LEU A 19 26.51 37.08 21.00
N THR A 20 27.54 36.59 21.68
CA THR A 20 28.52 37.46 22.34
C THR A 20 29.39 38.15 21.29
N GLY A 21 30.02 39.27 21.67
CA GLY A 21 30.96 39.97 20.80
C GLY A 21 32.12 39.08 20.33
N ASP A 22 32.57 38.14 21.16
CA ASP A 22 33.64 37.20 20.82
C ASP A 22 33.18 36.16 19.79
N GLN A 23 31.93 35.67 19.90
CA GLN A 23 31.34 34.74 18.92
C GLN A 23 31.15 35.41 17.56
N LEU A 24 30.71 36.67 17.54
CA LEU A 24 30.56 37.44 16.30
C LEU A 24 31.90 37.73 15.63
N ARG A 25 32.93 38.09 16.42
CA ARG A 25 34.30 38.26 15.93
C ARG A 25 34.87 36.96 15.37
N TRP A 26 34.64 35.85 16.06
CA TRP A 26 35.02 34.52 15.59
C TRP A 26 34.40 34.21 14.21
N MET A 27 33.10 34.49 14.02
CA MET A 27 32.44 34.31 12.72
C MET A 27 33.05 35.19 11.63
N ALA A 28 33.35 36.45 11.93
CA ALA A 28 33.97 37.39 10.98
C ALA A 28 35.38 36.93 10.55
N ASP A 29 36.15 36.34 11.46
CA ASP A 29 37.52 35.91 11.21
C ASP A 29 37.60 34.54 10.51
N HIS A 30 36.64 33.65 10.76
CA HIS A 30 36.62 32.28 10.20
C HIS A 30 35.70 32.14 8.98
N GLY A 31 34.91 33.17 8.67
CA GLY A 31 34.06 33.22 7.49
C GLY A 31 34.79 33.76 6.27
N ARG A 32 34.52 33.16 5.11
CA ARG A 32 35.06 33.62 3.83
C ARG A 32 34.17 34.71 3.24
N GLN A 33 34.72 35.89 3.03
CA GLN A 33 34.02 36.95 2.30
C GLN A 33 34.00 36.63 0.80
N LEU A 34 32.82 36.73 0.19
CA LEU A 34 32.60 36.56 -1.23
C LEU A 34 31.90 37.80 -1.80
N HIS A 35 32.25 38.16 -3.02
CA HIS A 35 31.68 39.29 -3.75
C HIS A 35 31.16 38.83 -5.10
N PHE A 36 29.90 39.14 -5.37
CA PHE A 36 29.18 38.80 -6.58
C PHE A 36 28.69 40.10 -7.23
N PRO A 37 29.23 40.49 -8.39
CA PRO A 37 28.72 41.64 -9.14
C PRO A 37 27.27 41.45 -9.56
N ALA A 38 26.53 42.53 -9.75
CA ALA A 38 25.16 42.49 -10.24
C ALA A 38 25.04 41.66 -11.53
N GLY A 39 24.04 40.78 -11.59
CA GLY A 39 23.77 39.87 -12.71
C GLY A 39 24.55 38.55 -12.68
N THR A 40 25.35 38.29 -11.64
CA THR A 40 26.11 37.03 -11.52
C THR A 40 25.38 35.96 -10.70
N ARG A 41 25.65 34.69 -11.02
CA ARG A 41 25.10 33.52 -10.31
C ARG A 41 25.82 33.32 -8.97
N ILE A 42 25.06 33.26 -7.88
CA ILE A 42 25.56 33.05 -6.52
C ILE A 42 25.54 31.56 -6.15
N ALA A 43 24.49 30.85 -6.53
CA ALA A 43 24.33 29.41 -6.31
C ALA A 43 23.44 28.81 -7.40
N GLU A 44 23.68 27.56 -7.77
CA GLU A 44 22.93 26.83 -8.79
C GLU A 44 22.11 25.70 -8.16
N GLN A 45 20.85 25.58 -8.58
CA GLN A 45 19.99 24.48 -8.13
C GLN A 45 20.63 23.12 -8.50
N GLY A 46 20.70 22.20 -7.54
CA GLY A 46 21.37 20.92 -7.70
C GLY A 46 22.86 20.92 -7.32
N ALA A 47 23.47 22.10 -7.13
CA ALA A 47 24.84 22.18 -6.65
C ALA A 47 24.96 21.65 -5.21
N PRO A 48 26.09 21.02 -4.84
CA PRO A 48 26.29 20.46 -3.51
C PRO A 48 26.29 21.53 -2.41
N ALA A 49 26.10 21.10 -1.16
CA ALA A 49 26.14 21.99 -0.02
C ALA A 49 27.53 22.62 0.16
N ASP A 50 27.61 23.95 0.17
CA ASP A 50 28.86 24.71 0.16
C ASP A 50 29.04 25.64 1.38
N GLY A 51 28.02 25.76 2.24
CA GLY A 51 28.12 26.47 3.51
C GLY A 51 26.91 27.36 3.85
N LEU A 52 26.93 27.93 5.04
CA LEU A 52 25.97 28.93 5.49
C LEU A 52 26.44 30.30 5.01
N SER A 53 25.62 31.01 4.26
CA SER A 53 25.92 32.32 3.71
C SER A 53 25.07 33.40 4.36
N ILE A 54 25.69 34.50 4.77
CA ILE A 54 25.04 35.68 5.35
C ILE A 54 25.25 36.84 4.39
N ILE A 55 24.18 37.49 3.94
CA ILE A 55 24.24 38.64 3.04
C ILE A 55 24.59 39.87 3.89
N LEU A 56 25.77 40.42 3.66
CA LEU A 56 26.24 41.63 4.34
C LEU A 56 25.75 42.89 3.62
N GLU A 57 25.79 42.88 2.29
CA GLU A 57 25.36 43.99 1.43
C GLU A 57 24.70 43.45 0.16
N GLY A 58 23.71 44.16 -0.36
CA GLY A 58 23.07 43.89 -1.65
C GLY A 58 21.79 43.06 -1.57
N ARG A 59 21.23 42.74 -2.74
CA ARG A 59 19.99 41.98 -2.92
C ARG A 59 20.18 40.83 -3.90
N THR A 60 19.55 39.70 -3.59
CA THR A 60 19.55 38.49 -4.39
C THR A 60 18.13 38.12 -4.80
N GLN A 61 17.99 37.50 -5.97
CA GLN A 61 16.73 36.92 -6.44
C GLN A 61 16.95 35.41 -6.59
N TRP A 62 16.07 34.64 -5.97
CA TRP A 62 16.09 33.19 -6.05
C TRP A 62 14.98 32.70 -6.96
N SER A 63 15.30 31.64 -7.69
CA SER A 63 14.41 31.00 -8.63
C SER A 63 14.55 29.49 -8.56
N ARG A 64 13.46 28.78 -8.85
CA ARG A 64 13.43 27.33 -8.99
C ARG A 64 13.17 27.00 -10.44
N ARG A 65 13.95 26.09 -11.01
CA ARG A 65 13.71 25.56 -12.35
C ARG A 65 12.73 24.41 -12.27
N THR A 66 11.56 24.58 -12.90
CA THR A 66 10.52 23.57 -13.06
C THR A 66 10.33 23.32 -14.55
N GLY A 67 10.87 22.23 -15.08
CA GLY A 67 10.92 21.99 -16.52
C GLY A 67 11.91 22.93 -17.25
N ALA A 68 11.42 23.65 -18.26
CA ALA A 68 12.22 24.57 -19.07
C ALA A 68 12.25 26.03 -18.54
N GLU A 69 11.39 26.38 -17.58
CA GLU A 69 11.25 27.75 -17.07
C GLU A 69 11.83 27.89 -15.66
N ALA A 70 12.41 29.06 -15.37
CA ALA A 70 12.89 29.46 -14.05
C ALA A 70 11.83 30.35 -13.39
N VAL A 71 11.18 29.84 -12.35
CA VAL A 71 10.13 30.55 -11.61
C VAL A 71 10.76 31.25 -10.41
N PRO A 72 10.64 32.59 -10.27
CA PRO A 72 11.17 33.31 -9.11
C PRO A 72 10.39 32.94 -7.84
N THR A 73 11.12 32.61 -6.78
CA THR A 73 10.55 32.07 -5.52
C THR A 73 10.54 33.10 -4.40
N PHE A 74 11.70 33.71 -4.13
CA PHE A 74 11.89 34.69 -3.06
C PHE A 74 13.11 35.56 -3.36
N ALA A 75 13.22 36.69 -2.67
CA ALA A 75 14.40 37.55 -2.70
C ALA A 75 14.97 37.64 -1.28
N LEU A 76 16.29 37.74 -1.17
CA LEU A 76 16.98 37.96 0.10
C LEU A 76 17.82 39.23 0.02
N GLU A 77 17.89 39.97 1.11
CA GLU A 77 18.58 41.26 1.22
C GLU A 77 19.66 41.23 2.30
N ALA A 78 20.37 42.34 2.48
CA ALA A 78 21.32 42.51 3.57
C ALA A 78 20.66 42.21 4.92
N GLY A 79 21.31 41.36 5.72
CA GLY A 79 20.78 40.84 6.99
C GLY A 79 20.10 39.47 6.88
N ASP A 80 19.79 39.00 5.67
CA ASP A 80 19.30 37.63 5.46
C ASP A 80 20.44 36.61 5.36
N LEU A 81 20.10 35.35 5.60
CA LEU A 81 20.99 34.20 5.43
C LEU A 81 20.35 33.12 4.58
N PHE A 82 21.18 32.26 3.99
CA PHE A 82 20.77 31.06 3.26
C PHE A 82 21.83 29.97 3.39
N GLY A 83 21.47 28.74 3.05
CA GLY A 83 22.38 27.59 3.11
C GLY A 83 22.24 26.74 4.37
N GLU A 84 21.35 27.11 5.29
CA GLU A 84 21.05 26.35 6.51
C GLU A 84 20.37 25.00 6.19
N ILE A 85 19.40 24.99 5.27
CA ILE A 85 18.65 23.78 4.91
C ILE A 85 19.56 22.73 4.28
N ILE A 86 20.40 23.15 3.32
CA ILE A 86 21.32 22.25 2.60
C ILE A 86 22.36 21.63 3.54
N LEU A 87 22.77 22.33 4.60
CA LEU A 87 23.70 21.83 5.59
C LEU A 87 23.05 20.85 6.58
N PHE A 88 21.84 21.13 7.06
CA PHE A 88 21.14 20.20 7.98
C PHE A 88 20.66 18.93 7.29
N LEU A 89 20.19 19.03 6.06
CA LEU A 89 19.65 17.89 5.30
C LEU A 89 20.70 17.19 4.45
N ASN A 90 21.93 17.72 4.38
CA ASN A 90 22.98 17.27 3.48
C ASN A 90 22.46 17.09 2.04
N ALA A 91 21.74 18.11 1.56
CA ALA A 91 21.01 18.10 0.30
C ALA A 91 21.57 19.17 -0.64
N PRO A 92 21.44 19.01 -1.97
CA PRO A 92 21.84 20.04 -2.91
C PRO A 92 20.95 21.29 -2.81
N TYR A 93 21.42 22.40 -3.37
CA TYR A 93 20.66 23.65 -3.45
C TYR A 93 19.27 23.44 -4.07
N PRO A 94 18.18 23.80 -3.37
CA PRO A 94 16.82 23.61 -3.86
C PRO A 94 16.38 24.68 -4.88
N THR A 95 17.16 25.76 -5.00
CA THR A 95 16.89 26.95 -5.82
C THR A 95 18.21 27.53 -6.33
N SER A 96 18.18 28.20 -7.48
CA SER A 96 19.30 28.99 -7.98
C SER A 96 19.16 30.44 -7.52
N GLY A 97 20.27 31.07 -7.13
CA GLY A 97 20.31 32.46 -6.68
C GLY A 97 21.16 33.33 -7.59
N ASP A 98 20.64 34.49 -7.94
CA ASP A 98 21.30 35.50 -8.77
C ASP A 98 21.45 36.82 -8.00
N ALA A 99 22.58 37.50 -8.19
CA ALA A 99 22.84 38.83 -7.63
C ALA A 99 22.03 39.88 -8.42
N VAL A 100 21.10 40.58 -7.76
CA VAL A 100 20.32 41.67 -8.39
C VAL A 100 21.11 42.97 -8.36
N THR A 101 21.81 43.23 -7.25
CA THR A 101 22.79 44.30 -7.10
C THR A 101 24.17 43.69 -6.91
N ASP A 102 25.20 44.51 -6.70
CA ASP A 102 26.45 44.01 -6.14
C ASP A 102 26.17 43.44 -4.75
N VAL A 103 26.53 42.17 -4.55
CA VAL A 103 26.26 41.41 -3.32
C VAL A 103 27.57 41.05 -2.66
N ARG A 104 27.67 41.33 -1.37
CA ARG A 104 28.75 40.83 -0.51
C ARG A 104 28.16 39.92 0.55
N LEU A 105 28.75 38.74 0.69
CA LEU A 105 28.32 37.77 1.67
C LEU A 105 29.49 37.19 2.46
N LEU A 106 29.20 36.78 3.69
CA LEU A 106 30.09 35.99 4.52
C LEU A 106 29.65 34.53 4.45
N ARG A 107 30.53 33.63 4.02
CA ARG A 107 30.26 32.19 3.94
C ARG A 107 31.03 31.43 5.01
N LEU A 108 30.30 30.70 5.83
CA LEU A 108 30.84 29.69 6.73
C LEU A 108 30.79 28.34 6.02
N GLU A 109 31.95 27.82 5.65
CA GLU A 109 32.07 26.49 5.06
C GLU A 109 31.51 25.41 6.02
N PRO A 110 31.13 24.22 5.53
CA PRO A 110 30.43 23.22 6.34
C PRO A 110 31.13 22.90 7.68
N ALA A 111 32.45 22.75 7.68
CA ALA A 111 33.22 22.49 8.90
C ALA A 111 33.12 23.65 9.91
N THR A 112 33.29 24.89 9.44
CA THR A 112 33.18 26.12 10.24
C THR A 112 31.76 26.32 10.78
N PHE A 113 30.73 25.98 10.01
CA PHE A 113 29.34 26.01 10.46
C PHE A 113 29.09 25.06 11.64
N TRP A 114 29.54 23.80 11.54
CA TRP A 114 29.40 22.84 12.64
C TRP A 114 30.21 23.22 13.88
N GLU A 115 31.32 23.93 13.70
CA GLU A 115 32.07 24.52 14.79
C GLU A 115 31.33 25.70 15.45
N LEU A 116 30.71 26.57 14.66
CA LEU A 116 29.85 27.64 15.18
C LEU A 116 28.73 27.09 16.07
N LEU A 117 28.06 26.01 15.66
CA LEU A 117 27.00 25.39 16.47
C LEU A 117 27.51 24.80 17.79
N ARG A 118 28.78 24.34 17.84
CA ARG A 118 29.42 23.90 19.08
C ARG A 118 29.75 25.07 20.01
N LEU A 119 30.21 26.19 19.44
CA LEU A 119 30.56 27.42 20.18
C LEU A 119 29.33 28.20 20.65
N ALA A 120 28.24 28.14 19.90
CA ALA A 120 26.99 28.83 20.19
C ALA A 120 25.77 27.91 20.02
N PRO A 121 25.56 26.93 20.93
CA PRO A 121 24.45 25.97 20.84
C PRO A 121 23.07 26.64 20.79
N ALA A 122 22.94 27.85 21.32
CA ALA A 122 21.70 28.63 21.29
C ALA A 122 21.21 28.96 19.86
N LEU A 123 22.10 28.95 18.85
CA LEU A 123 21.73 29.17 17.45
C LEU A 123 21.01 27.98 16.82
N SER A 124 21.23 26.76 17.34
CA SER A 124 20.70 25.52 16.74
C SER A 124 19.18 25.57 16.59
N ARG A 125 18.47 26.02 17.62
CA ARG A 125 17.01 26.13 17.62
C ARG A 125 16.53 27.14 16.58
N GLY A 126 17.10 28.35 16.56
CA GLY A 126 16.68 29.40 15.62
C GLY A 126 16.97 29.04 14.15
N LEU A 127 18.10 28.39 13.89
CA LEU A 127 18.43 27.89 12.55
C LEU A 127 17.52 26.73 12.13
N MET A 128 17.15 25.84 13.06
CA MET A 128 16.21 24.74 12.78
C MET A 128 14.80 25.27 12.54
N GLU A 129 14.34 26.28 13.29
CA GLU A 129 13.06 26.96 13.06
C GLU A 129 13.03 27.62 11.67
N LEU A 130 14.09 28.33 11.28
CA LEU A 130 14.22 28.91 9.95
C LEU A 130 14.24 27.85 8.84
N ALA A 131 15.00 26.77 9.03
CA ALA A 131 15.05 25.66 8.08
C ALA A 131 13.67 24.97 7.94
N SER A 132 12.96 24.79 9.04
CA SER A 132 11.62 24.20 9.07
C SER A 132 10.60 25.09 8.36
N GLN A 133 10.58 26.40 8.65
CA GLN A 133 9.68 27.36 8.00
C GLN A 133 9.92 27.42 6.49
N ARG A 134 11.17 27.48 6.06
CA ARG A 134 11.53 27.52 4.64
C ARG A 134 11.26 26.20 3.93
N SER A 135 11.46 25.06 4.60
CA SER A 135 11.07 23.73 4.08
C SER A 135 9.56 23.62 3.90
N GLN A 136 8.77 24.10 4.86
CA GLN A 136 7.30 24.14 4.75
C GLN A 136 6.82 25.09 3.64
N GLN A 137 7.46 26.26 3.47
CA GLN A 137 7.15 27.17 2.36
C GLN A 137 7.51 26.56 1.00
N GLN A 138 8.61 25.80 0.92
CA GLN A 138 8.95 25.05 -0.29
C GLN A 138 7.92 23.95 -0.59
N GLN A 139 7.48 23.20 0.43
CA GLN A 139 6.40 22.22 0.30
C GLN A 139 5.04 22.86 -0.05
N ALA A 140 4.73 24.04 0.50
CA ALA A 140 3.49 24.75 0.19
C ALA A 140 3.48 25.32 -1.24
N GLN A 141 4.64 25.70 -1.79
CA GLN A 141 4.80 26.11 -3.19
C GLN A 141 4.84 24.90 -4.15
N GLU A 142 5.25 23.72 -3.70
CA GLU A 142 5.09 22.44 -4.44
C GLU A 142 3.62 22.08 -4.68
N VAL A 143 2.66 22.69 -3.96
CA VAL A 143 1.22 22.46 -4.17
C VAL A 143 0.65 23.19 -5.40
N ARG A 144 1.38 24.13 -6.03
CA ARG A 144 0.97 24.79 -7.30
C ARG A 144 2.20 25.19 -8.13
N PRO A 145 2.69 24.31 -9.02
CA PRO A 145 2.05 24.10 -10.32
C PRO A 145 1.68 22.63 -10.55
N GLN A 146 0.66 22.42 -11.38
CA GLN A 146 0.22 21.10 -11.87
C GLN A 146 1.39 20.35 -12.54
N VAL A 147 2.11 19.56 -11.76
CA VAL A 147 2.79 18.36 -12.24
C VAL A 147 2.29 17.27 -11.32
N GLU A 148 1.65 16.28 -11.91
CA GLU A 148 1.10 15.08 -11.30
C GLU A 148 1.84 14.69 -10.01
N LEU A 149 1.11 14.65 -8.90
CA LEU A 149 1.48 13.78 -7.79
C LEU A 149 1.79 12.41 -8.42
N LEU A 150 3.07 12.02 -8.46
CA LEU A 150 3.45 10.69 -8.86
C LEU A 150 2.56 9.71 -8.08
N PRO A 151 1.81 8.83 -8.76
CA PRO A 151 0.90 7.87 -8.14
C PRO A 151 1.52 7.07 -6.98
N VAL A 152 2.84 6.87 -7.03
CA VAL A 152 3.65 6.11 -6.07
C VAL A 152 3.60 6.66 -4.64
N GLY A 153 3.59 7.99 -4.43
CA GLY A 153 3.64 8.58 -3.08
C GLY A 153 2.31 8.44 -2.32
N ARG A 154 1.19 8.65 -3.03
CA ARG A 154 -0.15 8.43 -2.49
C ARG A 154 -0.43 6.94 -2.28
N MET A 155 0.04 6.11 -3.21
CA MET A 155 -0.08 4.66 -3.08
C MET A 155 0.78 4.09 -1.96
N ALA A 156 1.98 4.59 -1.69
CA ALA A 156 2.77 4.11 -0.56
C ALA A 156 2.05 4.32 0.78
N ALA A 157 1.34 5.45 0.92
CA ALA A 157 0.52 5.73 2.10
C ALA A 157 -0.76 4.88 2.17
N GLU A 158 -1.50 4.76 1.05
CA GLU A 158 -2.71 3.92 0.97
C GLU A 158 -2.38 2.43 1.14
N LEU A 159 -1.27 1.96 0.57
CA LEU A 159 -0.75 0.60 0.73
C LEU A 159 -0.28 0.33 2.15
N GLY A 160 0.38 1.29 2.80
CA GLY A 160 0.77 1.16 4.20
C GLY A 160 -0.44 0.94 5.11
N ALA A 161 -1.54 1.67 4.87
CA ALA A 161 -2.80 1.49 5.58
C ALA A 161 -3.48 0.14 5.25
N GLU A 162 -3.58 -0.23 3.97
CA GLU A 162 -4.20 -1.47 3.50
C GLU A 162 -3.41 -2.73 3.87
N LEU A 163 -2.08 -2.67 3.97
CA LEU A 163 -1.24 -3.75 4.49
C LEU A 163 -1.30 -3.83 6.01
N GLY A 164 -1.31 -2.69 6.70
CA GLY A 164 -1.29 -2.60 8.15
C GLY A 164 -2.48 -3.29 8.80
N SER A 165 -3.68 -3.15 8.21
CA SER A 165 -4.91 -3.74 8.74
C SER A 165 -4.90 -5.29 8.79
N PRO A 166 -4.76 -6.03 7.66
CA PRO A 166 -4.74 -7.49 7.66
C PRO A 166 -3.51 -8.05 8.39
N ALA A 167 -2.34 -7.39 8.31
CA ALA A 167 -1.15 -7.82 9.03
C ALA A 167 -1.34 -7.72 10.55
N ALA A 168 -1.92 -6.61 11.04
CA ALA A 168 -2.20 -6.44 12.46
C ALA A 168 -3.28 -7.42 12.96
N VAL A 169 -4.31 -7.70 12.16
CA VAL A 169 -5.31 -8.75 12.47
C VAL A 169 -4.64 -10.11 12.56
N ALA A 170 -3.89 -10.53 11.54
CA ALA A 170 -3.19 -11.82 11.53
C ALA A 170 -2.23 -11.94 12.72
N HIS A 171 -1.48 -10.89 13.05
CA HIS A 171 -0.59 -10.88 14.20
C HIS A 171 -1.34 -11.05 15.53
N ARG A 172 -2.43 -10.30 15.74
CA ARG A 172 -3.27 -10.43 16.95
C ARG A 172 -3.92 -11.81 17.05
N SER A 173 -4.47 -12.33 15.96
CA SER A 173 -5.08 -13.65 15.93
C SER A 173 -4.05 -14.76 16.20
N ALA A 174 -2.83 -14.64 15.68
CA ALA A 174 -1.73 -15.57 15.97
C ALA A 174 -1.31 -15.51 17.45
N ALA A 175 -1.15 -14.31 18.03
CA ALA A 175 -0.81 -14.15 19.44
C ALA A 175 -1.88 -14.77 20.36
N ARG A 176 -3.16 -14.57 20.03
CA ARG A 176 -4.28 -15.17 20.78
C ARG A 176 -4.36 -16.68 20.59
N LEU A 177 -4.09 -17.19 19.38
CA LEU A 177 -4.00 -18.63 19.10
C LEU A 177 -2.95 -19.30 19.99
N CYS A 178 -1.74 -18.72 20.12
CA CYS A 178 -0.70 -19.25 20.99
C CYS A 178 -1.16 -19.37 22.45
N SER A 179 -1.88 -18.36 22.96
CA SER A 179 -2.44 -18.39 24.33
C SER A 179 -3.54 -19.44 24.50
N LEU A 180 -4.44 -19.57 23.51
CA LEU A 180 -5.53 -20.55 23.55
C LEU A 180 -5.02 -21.98 23.40
N MET A 181 -3.98 -22.25 22.60
CA MET A 181 -3.41 -23.59 22.46
C MET A 181 -2.94 -24.18 23.80
N ALA A 182 -2.32 -23.38 24.66
CA ALA A 182 -1.96 -23.82 26.01
C ALA A 182 -3.20 -24.19 26.84
N THR A 183 -4.29 -23.42 26.69
CA THR A 183 -5.57 -23.67 27.37
C THR A 183 -6.28 -24.93 26.85
N VAL A 184 -6.24 -25.19 25.55
CA VAL A 184 -6.80 -26.42 24.95
C VAL A 184 -6.14 -27.65 25.56
N SER A 185 -4.80 -27.68 25.60
CA SER A 185 -4.05 -28.81 26.16
C SER A 185 -4.37 -29.01 27.64
N ALA A 186 -4.41 -27.95 28.44
CA ALA A 186 -4.75 -28.03 29.86
C ALA A 186 -6.17 -28.57 30.10
N ARG A 187 -7.17 -28.09 29.33
CA ARG A 187 -8.56 -28.56 29.44
C ARG A 187 -8.71 -30.01 28.94
N ALA A 188 -7.99 -30.40 27.90
CA ALA A 188 -7.96 -31.77 27.41
C ALA A 188 -7.40 -32.75 28.45
N MET A 189 -6.33 -32.37 29.17
CA MET A 189 -5.78 -33.15 30.27
C MET A 189 -6.77 -33.28 31.43
N ALA A 190 -7.39 -32.17 31.85
CA ALA A 190 -8.39 -32.17 32.92
C ALA A 190 -9.59 -33.08 32.59
N LEU A 191 -10.07 -33.07 31.34
CA LEU A 191 -11.11 -34.00 30.86
C LEU A 191 -10.66 -35.47 30.98
N GLY A 192 -9.38 -35.75 30.71
CA GLY A 192 -8.80 -37.09 30.84
C GLY A 192 -8.86 -37.66 32.25
N GLU A 193 -8.87 -36.81 33.28
CA GLU A 193 -8.95 -37.20 34.68
C GLU A 193 -10.38 -37.56 35.14
N LEU A 194 -11.41 -37.17 34.39
CA LEU A 194 -12.83 -37.35 34.75
C LEU A 194 -13.38 -38.78 34.55
N GLY A 195 -12.51 -39.79 34.43
CA GLY A 195 -12.95 -41.20 34.36
C GLY A 195 -13.81 -41.54 33.14
N LEU A 196 -13.55 -40.91 31.98
CA LEU A 196 -14.30 -41.08 30.74
C LEU A 196 -14.36 -42.55 30.27
N SER A 197 -15.56 -43.03 29.91
CA SER A 197 -15.74 -44.33 29.27
C SER A 197 -15.16 -44.37 27.85
N LEU A 198 -14.87 -45.57 27.32
CA LEU A 198 -14.35 -45.72 25.95
C LEU A 198 -15.24 -45.06 24.87
N PRO A 199 -16.59 -45.21 24.89
CA PRO A 199 -17.45 -44.50 23.95
C PRO A 199 -17.34 -42.97 24.05
N GLN A 200 -17.29 -42.42 25.27
CA GLN A 200 -17.18 -40.96 25.48
C GLN A 200 -15.83 -40.43 24.97
N ARG A 201 -14.72 -41.17 25.17
CA ARG A 201 -13.41 -40.80 24.63
C ARG A 201 -13.41 -40.75 23.10
N SER A 202 -14.05 -41.73 22.45
CA SER A 202 -14.18 -41.75 20.99
C SER A 202 -14.97 -40.55 20.47
N VAL A 203 -16.07 -40.19 21.14
CA VAL A 203 -16.85 -38.99 20.81
C VAL A 203 -15.96 -37.74 20.93
N LEU A 204 -15.27 -37.56 22.06
CA LEU A 204 -14.43 -36.39 22.31
C LEU A 204 -13.36 -36.19 21.24
N LEU A 205 -12.69 -37.26 20.82
CA LEU A 205 -11.67 -37.18 19.76
C LEU A 205 -12.26 -36.84 18.37
N ALA A 206 -13.55 -37.12 18.15
CA ALA A 206 -14.23 -36.84 16.89
C ALA A 206 -14.76 -35.39 16.79
N LEU A 207 -15.17 -34.79 17.92
CA LEU A 207 -15.86 -33.48 17.92
C LEU A 207 -15.10 -32.36 17.19
N PRO A 208 -13.79 -32.12 17.40
CA PRO A 208 -13.08 -31.07 16.68
C PRO A 208 -13.04 -31.30 15.18
N ARG A 209 -12.90 -32.56 14.74
CA ARG A 209 -12.92 -32.90 13.31
C ARG A 209 -14.30 -32.69 12.70
N GLU A 210 -15.36 -33.09 13.41
CA GLU A 210 -16.74 -32.83 12.99
C GLU A 210 -17.01 -31.33 12.87
N ALA A 211 -16.53 -30.53 13.82
CA ALA A 211 -16.69 -29.09 13.82
C ALA A 211 -15.93 -28.43 12.66
N ALA A 212 -14.68 -28.84 12.42
CA ALA A 212 -13.88 -28.33 11.31
C ALA A 212 -14.48 -28.69 9.93
N GLU A 213 -15.03 -29.90 9.77
CA GLU A 213 -15.72 -30.31 8.53
C GLU A 213 -17.00 -29.50 8.32
N ARG A 214 -17.81 -29.30 9.38
CA ARG A 214 -19.00 -28.44 9.31
C ARG A 214 -18.66 -27.00 8.96
N GLY A 215 -17.62 -26.43 9.57
CA GLY A 215 -17.19 -25.07 9.27
C GLY A 215 -16.77 -24.89 7.82
N ARG A 216 -16.15 -25.90 7.20
CA ARG A 216 -15.79 -25.88 5.77
C ARG A 216 -16.98 -26.06 4.82
N THR A 217 -17.98 -26.84 5.21
CA THR A 217 -19.11 -27.22 4.35
C THR A 217 -20.34 -26.34 4.52
N SER A 218 -20.41 -25.57 5.62
CA SER A 218 -21.54 -24.70 5.90
C SER A 218 -21.51 -23.45 5.01
N PRO A 219 -22.63 -23.10 4.36
CA PRO A 219 -22.70 -21.88 3.57
C PRO A 219 -22.62 -20.65 4.49
N PRO A 220 -22.06 -19.52 4.00
CA PRO A 220 -22.05 -18.28 4.75
C PRO A 220 -23.48 -17.83 5.05
N LEU A 221 -23.70 -17.42 6.30
CA LEU A 221 -25.02 -16.98 6.78
C LEU A 221 -25.22 -15.49 6.55
N GLU A 222 -26.44 -15.13 6.15
CA GLU A 222 -26.88 -13.73 6.15
C GLU A 222 -26.77 -13.13 7.56
N PRO A 223 -26.52 -11.80 7.69
CA PRO A 223 -26.28 -11.17 8.99
C PRO A 223 -27.41 -11.37 10.00
N LEU A 224 -28.67 -11.30 9.56
CA LEU A 224 -29.83 -11.48 10.44
C LEU A 224 -29.92 -12.93 10.95
N VAL A 225 -29.84 -13.90 10.04
CA VAL A 225 -29.88 -15.34 10.37
C VAL A 225 -28.71 -15.72 11.29
N ARG A 226 -27.55 -15.10 11.10
CA ARG A 226 -26.39 -15.31 11.97
C ARG A 226 -26.65 -14.82 13.38
N ALA A 227 -27.16 -13.60 13.54
CA ALA A 227 -27.48 -13.03 14.85
C ALA A 227 -28.52 -13.87 15.60
N GLU A 228 -29.58 -14.32 14.90
CA GLU A 228 -30.60 -15.21 15.47
C GLU A 228 -30.00 -16.54 15.95
N ARG A 229 -29.06 -17.12 15.19
CA ARG A 229 -28.36 -18.35 15.58
C ARG A 229 -27.41 -18.13 16.74
N GLU A 230 -26.69 -17.02 16.77
CA GLU A 230 -25.80 -16.65 17.89
C GLU A 230 -26.60 -16.49 19.19
N GLU A 231 -27.77 -15.86 19.13
CA GLU A 231 -28.67 -15.72 20.28
C GLU A 231 -29.19 -17.08 20.78
N ALA A 232 -29.63 -17.95 19.86
CA ALA A 232 -30.08 -19.30 20.18
C ALA A 232 -28.96 -20.15 20.81
N VAL A 233 -27.74 -20.10 20.26
CA VAL A 233 -26.58 -20.84 20.80
C VAL A 233 -26.16 -20.27 22.15
N GLY A 234 -26.11 -18.94 22.31
CA GLY A 234 -25.78 -18.29 23.58
C GLY A 234 -26.75 -18.69 24.70
N SER A 235 -28.05 -18.61 24.42
CA SER A 235 -29.12 -19.03 25.34
C SER A 235 -29.00 -20.51 25.72
N TRP A 236 -28.69 -21.38 24.75
CA TRP A 236 -28.56 -22.81 24.97
C TRP A 236 -27.36 -23.18 25.86
N LEU A 237 -26.24 -22.46 25.70
CA LEU A 237 -25.02 -22.61 26.51
C LEU A 237 -25.23 -22.09 27.93
N GLU A 238 -25.87 -20.93 28.08
CA GLU A 238 -26.18 -20.32 29.37
C GLU A 238 -27.10 -21.21 30.21
N ALA A 239 -28.14 -21.77 29.60
CA ALA A 239 -29.06 -22.72 30.26
C ALA A 239 -28.35 -23.97 30.81
N ARG A 240 -27.11 -24.25 30.37
CA ARG A 240 -26.28 -25.38 30.80
C ARG A 240 -25.09 -24.96 31.67
N GLY A 241 -25.05 -23.70 32.11
CA GLY A 241 -24.02 -23.18 33.01
C GLY A 241 -22.63 -23.07 32.39
N VAL A 242 -22.54 -22.99 31.05
CA VAL A 242 -21.26 -22.75 30.38
C VAL A 242 -20.84 -21.31 30.65
N ARG A 243 -19.62 -21.12 31.17
CA ARG A 243 -19.05 -19.78 31.37
C ARG A 243 -18.82 -19.10 30.02
N ASP A 244 -19.02 -17.80 29.98
CA ASP A 244 -18.81 -16.97 28.78
C ASP A 244 -19.66 -17.47 27.58
N ALA A 245 -20.87 -17.97 27.86
CA ALA A 245 -21.79 -18.56 26.88
C ALA A 245 -22.06 -17.65 25.68
N TRP A 246 -22.37 -16.38 25.95
CA TRP A 246 -22.65 -15.37 24.92
C TRP A 246 -21.40 -14.99 24.12
N ASP A 247 -20.24 -14.89 24.77
CA ASP A 247 -18.96 -14.60 24.10
C ASP A 247 -18.49 -15.76 23.20
N SER A 248 -18.91 -16.98 23.52
CA SER A 248 -18.54 -18.20 22.80
C SER A 248 -19.42 -18.50 21.60
N ALA A 249 -20.67 -17.99 21.59
CA ALA A 249 -21.65 -18.28 20.54
C ALA A 249 -21.19 -17.87 19.12
N PRO A 250 -20.58 -16.68 18.90
CA PRO A 250 -20.12 -16.28 17.56
C PRO A 250 -19.10 -17.25 16.96
N ALA A 251 -18.17 -17.78 17.76
CA ALA A 251 -17.16 -18.71 17.28
C ALA A 251 -17.78 -20.06 16.85
N LEU A 252 -18.74 -20.56 17.62
CA LEU A 252 -19.46 -21.80 17.30
C LEU A 252 -20.31 -21.64 16.03
N VAL A 253 -21.06 -20.54 15.91
CA VAL A 253 -21.90 -20.26 14.74
C VAL A 253 -21.06 -20.03 13.49
N ALA A 254 -19.92 -19.35 13.61
CA ALA A 254 -18.95 -19.18 12.52
C ALA A 254 -18.39 -20.52 12.01
N SER A 255 -18.34 -21.54 12.88
CA SER A 255 -17.98 -22.92 12.53
C SER A 255 -19.17 -23.79 12.10
N GLY A 256 -20.35 -23.20 11.89
CA GLY A 256 -21.55 -23.92 11.46
C GLY A 256 -22.16 -24.82 12.54
N LEU A 257 -21.84 -24.56 13.82
CA LEU A 257 -22.34 -25.33 14.95
C LEU A 257 -23.61 -24.66 15.49
N ASP A 258 -24.75 -25.31 15.25
CA ASP A 258 -26.06 -24.85 15.72
C ASP A 258 -26.51 -25.61 16.98
N VAL A 259 -27.67 -25.19 17.52
CA VAL A 259 -28.28 -25.82 18.70
C VAL A 259 -28.52 -27.31 18.48
N ALA A 260 -28.96 -27.74 17.30
CA ALA A 260 -29.22 -29.15 17.01
C ALA A 260 -27.94 -30.00 17.09
N TRP A 261 -26.82 -29.48 16.60
CA TRP A 261 -25.53 -30.15 16.73
C TRP A 261 -25.07 -30.19 18.19
N LEU A 262 -25.21 -29.10 18.93
CA LEU A 262 -24.86 -29.04 20.36
C LEU A 262 -25.71 -30.00 21.21
N GLU A 263 -26.99 -30.19 20.88
CA GLU A 263 -27.85 -31.21 21.49
C GLU A 263 -27.35 -32.63 21.23
N SER A 264 -26.92 -32.92 19.99
CA SER A 264 -26.28 -34.20 19.67
C SER A 264 -25.01 -34.44 20.49
N VAL A 265 -24.21 -33.39 20.77
CA VAL A 265 -23.07 -33.51 21.70
C VAL A 265 -23.55 -33.84 23.12
N ALA A 266 -24.57 -33.14 23.61
CA ALA A 266 -25.14 -33.37 24.93
C ALA A 266 -25.62 -34.81 25.14
N THR A 267 -26.29 -35.39 24.15
CA THR A 267 -26.75 -36.79 24.20
C THR A 267 -25.60 -37.79 24.20
N ARG A 268 -24.54 -37.54 23.41
CA ARG A 268 -23.40 -38.46 23.26
C ARG A 268 -22.46 -38.46 24.47
N VAL A 269 -22.29 -37.32 25.12
CA VAL A 269 -21.34 -37.12 26.22
C VAL A 269 -21.99 -37.39 27.58
N GLY A 270 -23.26 -37.03 27.74
CA GLY A 270 -24.00 -37.11 28.99
C GLY A 270 -23.90 -35.83 29.82
N GLY A 271 -24.97 -35.51 30.56
CA GLY A 271 -25.14 -34.21 31.24
C GLY A 271 -24.06 -33.88 32.28
N ALA A 272 -23.51 -34.89 32.96
CA ALA A 272 -22.51 -34.68 34.02
C ALA A 272 -21.17 -34.11 33.50
N LEU A 273 -20.81 -34.40 32.25
CA LEU A 273 -19.54 -33.98 31.63
C LEU A 273 -19.74 -32.84 30.62
N LEU A 274 -20.99 -32.49 30.32
CA LEU A 274 -21.32 -31.60 29.22
C LEU A 274 -20.65 -30.22 29.36
N GLY A 275 -20.63 -29.66 30.56
CA GLY A 275 -20.00 -28.35 30.83
C GLY A 275 -18.51 -28.34 30.49
N ASP A 276 -17.76 -29.33 30.98
CA ASP A 276 -16.32 -29.43 30.74
C ASP A 276 -15.99 -29.69 29.27
N VAL A 277 -16.81 -30.52 28.60
CA VAL A 277 -16.66 -30.81 27.18
C VAL A 277 -16.96 -29.60 26.32
N LEU A 278 -18.03 -28.86 26.61
CA LEU A 278 -18.34 -27.61 25.90
C LEU A 278 -17.26 -26.56 26.14
N ALA A 279 -16.77 -26.43 27.38
CA ALA A 279 -15.69 -25.51 27.69
C ALA A 279 -14.40 -25.86 26.91
N TRP A 280 -14.05 -27.14 26.79
CA TRP A 280 -12.92 -27.56 25.95
C TRP A 280 -13.17 -27.31 24.46
N LEU A 281 -14.35 -27.71 23.97
CA LEU A 281 -14.72 -27.63 22.56
C LEU A 281 -14.73 -26.18 22.07
N VAL A 282 -15.28 -25.24 22.84
CA VAL A 282 -15.28 -23.81 22.52
C VAL A 282 -13.86 -23.31 22.27
N VAL A 283 -12.91 -23.67 23.13
CA VAL A 283 -11.51 -23.24 22.98
C VAL A 283 -10.89 -23.91 21.76
N ALA A 284 -11.16 -25.19 21.53
CA ALA A 284 -10.67 -25.92 20.36
C ALA A 284 -11.16 -25.31 19.04
N VAL A 285 -12.46 -25.02 18.94
CA VAL A 285 -13.08 -24.40 17.76
C VAL A 285 -12.58 -22.96 17.57
N SER A 286 -12.40 -22.21 18.66
CA SER A 286 -11.85 -20.86 18.60
C SER A 286 -10.43 -20.83 18.01
N CYS A 287 -9.60 -21.86 18.27
CA CYS A 287 -8.30 -21.99 17.63
C CYS A 287 -8.43 -22.12 16.10
N ASP A 288 -9.37 -22.92 15.61
CA ASP A 288 -9.60 -23.09 14.17
C ASP A 288 -10.08 -21.78 13.51
N VAL A 289 -10.96 -21.04 14.17
CA VAL A 289 -11.43 -19.71 13.71
C VAL A 289 -10.26 -18.74 13.59
N LEU A 290 -9.41 -18.63 14.63
CA LEU A 290 -8.24 -17.75 14.63
C LEU A 290 -7.21 -18.17 13.58
N LEU A 291 -6.97 -19.47 13.41
CA LEU A 291 -6.07 -19.98 12.38
C LEU A 291 -6.56 -19.61 10.98
N ALA A 292 -7.87 -19.72 10.75
CA ALA A 292 -8.48 -19.29 9.49
C ALA A 292 -8.36 -17.78 9.27
N GLU A 293 -8.48 -16.95 10.33
CA GLU A 293 -8.21 -15.51 10.24
C GLU A 293 -6.76 -15.20 9.89
N VAL A 294 -5.80 -15.88 10.51
CA VAL A 294 -4.37 -15.75 10.20
C VAL A 294 -4.14 -16.08 8.72
N ALA A 295 -4.65 -17.22 8.25
CA ALA A 295 -4.51 -17.63 6.85
C ALA A 295 -5.12 -16.61 5.89
N ARG A 296 -6.34 -16.10 6.16
CA ARG A 296 -6.96 -15.06 5.34
C ARG A 296 -6.14 -13.76 5.32
N GLY A 297 -5.64 -13.33 6.48
CA GLY A 297 -4.83 -12.14 6.61
C GLY A 297 -3.51 -12.25 5.86
N THR A 298 -2.80 -13.38 5.97
CA THR A 298 -1.55 -13.62 5.25
C THR A 298 -1.76 -13.74 3.75
N THR A 299 -2.80 -14.45 3.29
CA THR A 299 -3.17 -14.51 1.86
C THR A 299 -3.43 -13.11 1.30
N ARG A 300 -4.15 -12.26 2.05
CA ARG A 300 -4.44 -10.88 1.61
C ARG A 300 -3.18 -10.02 1.57
N VAL A 301 -2.28 -10.14 2.55
CA VAL A 301 -0.97 -9.46 2.53
C VAL A 301 -0.17 -9.88 1.30
N SER A 302 -0.08 -11.19 1.02
CA SER A 302 0.62 -11.69 -0.18
C SER A 302 0.00 -11.13 -1.46
N ALA A 303 -1.32 -11.10 -1.57
CA ALA A 303 -2.00 -10.53 -2.73
C ALA A 303 -1.67 -9.04 -2.92
N LEU A 304 -1.68 -8.25 -1.84
CA LEU A 304 -1.30 -6.83 -1.87
C LEU A 304 0.17 -6.64 -2.27
N VAL A 305 1.09 -7.48 -1.77
CA VAL A 305 2.51 -7.42 -2.16
C VAL A 305 2.69 -7.75 -3.65
N GLU A 306 2.00 -8.78 -4.17
CA GLU A 306 2.09 -9.13 -5.59
C GLU A 306 1.56 -8.02 -6.50
N GLY A 307 0.43 -7.39 -6.17
CA GLY A 307 -0.05 -6.27 -6.98
C GLY A 307 0.84 -5.01 -6.89
N VAL A 308 1.61 -4.84 -5.81
CA VAL A 308 2.63 -3.78 -5.73
C VAL A 308 3.86 -4.11 -6.56
N LYS A 309 4.26 -5.38 -6.66
CA LYS A 309 5.32 -5.78 -7.59
C LYS A 309 4.95 -5.41 -9.02
N ALA A 310 3.70 -5.65 -9.44
CA ALA A 310 3.20 -5.18 -10.74
C ALA A 310 3.32 -3.66 -10.92
N TYR A 311 3.29 -2.89 -9.82
CA TYR A 311 3.54 -1.44 -9.80
C TYR A 311 5.01 -1.05 -9.91
N ALA A 312 5.90 -1.84 -9.29
CA ALA A 312 7.34 -1.58 -9.23
C ALA A 312 8.08 -1.90 -10.54
N PHE A 313 7.48 -2.69 -11.44
CA PHE A 313 8.07 -3.05 -12.74
C PHE A 313 7.75 -2.08 -13.89
N MET A 314 7.31 -0.84 -13.61
CA MET A 314 7.09 0.19 -14.64
C MET A 314 8.34 1.04 -14.95
N ASP A 315 9.54 0.48 -14.81
CA ASP A 315 10.73 1.08 -15.41
C ASP A 315 10.62 0.99 -16.95
N PRO A 316 11.06 2.00 -17.72
CA PRO A 316 10.97 1.96 -19.18
C PRO A 316 11.77 0.80 -19.76
N VAL A 317 11.08 -0.25 -20.23
CA VAL A 317 11.65 -1.32 -21.04
C VAL A 317 11.59 -0.88 -22.52
N PRO A 318 12.54 -1.29 -23.37
CA PRO A 318 12.46 -0.99 -24.80
C PRO A 318 11.14 -1.45 -25.42
N ARG A 319 10.55 -0.62 -26.30
CA ARG A 319 9.40 -1.02 -27.12
C ARG A 319 9.88 -1.86 -28.29
N GLU A 320 9.22 -2.98 -28.50
CA GLU A 320 9.51 -3.95 -29.55
C GLU A 320 8.28 -4.13 -30.45
N ASP A 321 8.49 -4.65 -31.66
CA ASP A 321 7.40 -5.00 -32.57
C ASP A 321 6.86 -6.38 -32.20
N LEU A 322 5.70 -6.39 -31.54
CA LEU A 322 5.13 -7.57 -30.91
C LEU A 322 3.93 -8.11 -31.69
N ASP A 323 3.81 -9.43 -31.74
CA ASP A 323 2.59 -10.10 -32.14
C ASP A 323 1.69 -10.29 -30.90
N VAL A 324 0.46 -9.79 -30.98
CA VAL A 324 -0.52 -9.90 -29.88
C VAL A 324 -0.91 -11.35 -29.63
N HIS A 325 -0.95 -12.20 -30.65
CA HIS A 325 -1.29 -13.62 -30.47
C HIS A 325 -0.22 -14.35 -29.66
N GLU A 326 1.05 -14.05 -29.89
CA GLU A 326 2.16 -14.63 -29.10
C GLU A 326 2.01 -14.29 -27.62
N GLY A 327 1.71 -13.03 -27.29
CA GLY A 327 1.47 -12.60 -25.90
C GLY A 327 0.25 -13.28 -25.26
N LEU A 328 -0.85 -13.44 -26.01
CA LEU A 328 -2.05 -14.14 -25.52
C LEU A 328 -1.78 -15.63 -25.27
N GLU A 329 -1.05 -16.31 -26.16
CA GLU A 329 -0.67 -17.70 -25.98
C GLU A 329 0.34 -17.88 -24.84
N HIS A 330 1.26 -16.92 -24.64
CA HIS A 330 2.15 -16.90 -23.49
C HIS A 330 1.36 -16.80 -22.17
N ALA A 331 0.40 -15.89 -22.08
CA ALA A 331 -0.46 -15.76 -20.90
C ALA A 331 -1.28 -17.05 -20.63
N LEU A 332 -1.80 -17.70 -21.67
CA LEU A 332 -2.48 -19.00 -21.55
C LEU A 332 -1.54 -20.09 -21.03
N SER A 333 -0.28 -20.10 -21.47
CA SER A 333 0.75 -21.05 -21.01
C SER A 333 1.07 -20.85 -19.52
N VAL A 334 1.25 -19.60 -19.08
CA VAL A 334 1.47 -19.24 -17.67
C VAL A 334 0.30 -19.72 -16.79
N LEU A 335 -0.93 -19.60 -17.31
CA LEU A 335 -2.15 -20.00 -16.61
C LEU A 335 -2.54 -21.48 -16.81
N SER A 336 -1.71 -22.27 -17.49
CA SER A 336 -2.02 -23.67 -17.85
C SER A 336 -2.52 -24.52 -16.67
N HIS A 337 -1.93 -24.38 -15.48
CA HIS A 337 -2.35 -25.11 -14.27
C HIS A 337 -3.77 -24.77 -13.79
N ARG A 338 -4.25 -23.54 -14.04
CA ARG A 338 -5.62 -23.10 -13.71
C ARG A 338 -6.63 -23.54 -14.76
N LEU A 339 -6.15 -23.80 -15.97
CA LEU A 339 -6.96 -24.26 -17.11
C LEU A 339 -7.15 -25.78 -17.11
N GLN A 340 -6.49 -26.51 -16.20
CA GLN A 340 -6.64 -27.95 -16.05
C GLN A 340 -7.97 -28.30 -15.38
N GLY A 341 -8.91 -28.86 -16.15
CA GLY A 341 -10.17 -29.41 -15.64
C GLY A 341 -11.24 -29.51 -16.73
N GLU A 342 -12.06 -30.55 -16.69
CA GLU A 342 -13.10 -30.80 -17.71
C GLU A 342 -14.20 -29.72 -17.78
N ARG A 343 -14.26 -28.81 -16.80
CA ARG A 343 -15.32 -27.81 -16.66
C ARG A 343 -14.98 -26.44 -17.26
N LEU A 344 -13.77 -26.23 -17.77
CA LEU A 344 -13.33 -24.96 -18.34
C LEU A 344 -13.13 -25.10 -19.85
N THR A 345 -13.73 -24.18 -20.62
CA THR A 345 -13.55 -24.09 -22.08
C THR A 345 -12.93 -22.75 -22.43
N VAL A 346 -11.81 -22.77 -23.17
CA VAL A 346 -11.17 -21.56 -23.71
C VAL A 346 -11.40 -21.49 -25.21
N GLU A 347 -12.24 -20.55 -25.65
CA GLU A 347 -12.51 -20.28 -27.06
C GLU A 347 -11.55 -19.20 -27.58
N ARG A 348 -10.92 -19.47 -28.74
CA ARG A 348 -10.00 -18.54 -29.41
C ARG A 348 -10.58 -18.13 -30.75
N GLU A 349 -10.82 -16.85 -30.94
CA GLU A 349 -11.27 -16.26 -32.20
C GLU A 349 -10.26 -15.20 -32.63
N PHE A 350 -9.13 -15.65 -33.16
CA PHE A 350 -8.04 -14.78 -33.57
C PHE A 350 -8.14 -14.44 -35.05
N THR A 351 -8.14 -13.13 -35.34
CA THR A 351 -8.10 -12.64 -36.72
C THR A 351 -6.69 -12.79 -37.29
N SER A 352 -6.53 -13.44 -38.44
CA SER A 352 -5.21 -13.84 -38.98
C SER A 352 -4.32 -12.70 -39.50
N ASP A 353 -4.85 -11.50 -39.71
CA ASP A 353 -4.17 -10.35 -40.35
C ASP A 353 -4.02 -9.13 -39.42
N LEU A 354 -3.69 -9.38 -38.15
CA LEU A 354 -3.44 -8.30 -37.19
C LEU A 354 -2.05 -7.66 -37.39
N PRO A 355 -1.95 -6.33 -37.40
CA PRO A 355 -0.67 -5.65 -37.44
C PRO A 355 0.08 -5.85 -36.12
N ARG A 356 1.42 -5.84 -36.18
CA ARG A 356 2.26 -5.87 -34.98
C ARG A 356 2.16 -4.55 -34.23
N LEU A 357 2.27 -4.61 -32.91
CA LEU A 357 2.21 -3.45 -32.02
C LEU A 357 3.59 -3.06 -31.55
N LYS A 358 3.90 -1.77 -31.56
CA LYS A 358 5.14 -1.24 -30.97
C LYS A 358 4.95 -0.97 -29.48
N ALA A 359 5.22 -1.97 -28.66
CA ALA A 359 4.83 -2.00 -27.24
C ALA A 359 5.88 -2.64 -26.33
N GLU A 360 5.68 -2.52 -25.02
CA GLU A 360 6.53 -3.12 -23.99
C GLU A 360 6.02 -4.54 -23.68
N GLY A 361 6.75 -5.57 -24.11
CA GLY A 361 6.28 -6.97 -24.08
C GLY A 361 5.92 -7.46 -22.68
N VAL A 362 6.78 -7.19 -21.70
CA VAL A 362 6.54 -7.55 -20.30
C VAL A 362 5.24 -6.91 -19.77
N ALA A 363 4.96 -5.67 -20.15
CA ALA A 363 3.75 -4.99 -19.73
C ALA A 363 2.49 -5.58 -20.40
N LEU A 364 2.57 -5.92 -21.69
CA LEU A 364 1.44 -6.58 -22.37
C LEU A 364 1.19 -8.00 -21.85
N ASP A 365 2.24 -8.76 -21.53
CA ASP A 365 2.10 -10.10 -20.94
C ASP A 365 1.41 -10.04 -19.57
N GLU A 366 1.75 -9.05 -18.74
CA GLU A 366 1.07 -8.79 -17.46
C GLU A 366 -0.40 -8.40 -17.69
N LEU A 367 -0.69 -7.51 -18.65
CA LEU A 367 -2.04 -7.13 -19.02
C LEU A 367 -2.90 -8.35 -19.41
N TRP A 368 -2.40 -9.21 -20.29
CA TRP A 368 -3.13 -10.40 -20.73
C TRP A 368 -3.34 -11.39 -19.58
N THR A 369 -2.30 -11.62 -18.78
CA THR A 369 -2.37 -12.53 -17.62
C THR A 369 -3.41 -12.05 -16.60
N GLN A 370 -3.43 -10.76 -16.28
CA GLN A 370 -4.39 -10.18 -15.33
C GLN A 370 -5.83 -10.25 -15.82
N LEU A 371 -6.07 -9.97 -17.12
CA LEU A 371 -7.41 -10.06 -17.70
C LEU A 371 -7.93 -11.51 -17.73
N MET A 372 -7.09 -12.47 -18.12
CA MET A 372 -7.46 -13.88 -18.12
C MET A 372 -7.65 -14.42 -16.70
N LEU A 373 -6.80 -14.04 -15.76
CA LEU A 373 -6.95 -14.43 -14.35
C LEU A 373 -8.28 -13.91 -13.78
N ASN A 374 -8.65 -12.67 -14.08
CA ASN A 374 -9.92 -12.10 -13.65
C ASN A 374 -11.13 -12.89 -14.18
N ALA A 375 -11.08 -13.31 -15.45
CA ALA A 375 -12.10 -14.16 -16.07
C ALA A 375 -12.16 -15.55 -15.41
N LEU A 376 -11.03 -16.22 -15.22
CA LEU A 376 -10.96 -17.53 -14.58
C LEU A 376 -11.48 -17.50 -13.13
N GLU A 377 -11.13 -16.47 -12.38
CA GLU A 377 -11.63 -16.27 -11.03
C GLU A 377 -13.14 -16.00 -10.98
N ALA A 378 -13.71 -15.36 -12.02
CA ALA A 378 -15.17 -15.15 -12.12
C ALA A 378 -15.91 -16.48 -12.38
N LEU A 379 -15.33 -17.39 -13.16
CA LEU A 379 -15.88 -18.72 -13.42
C LEU A 379 -15.81 -19.63 -12.18
N GLY A 380 -14.73 -19.51 -11.39
CA GLY A 380 -14.53 -20.28 -10.16
C GLY A 380 -14.59 -21.79 -10.37
N GLU A 381 -14.97 -22.54 -9.33
CA GLU A 381 -15.03 -24.01 -9.37
C GLU A 381 -16.18 -24.57 -10.23
N ARG A 382 -17.18 -23.73 -10.54
CA ARG A 382 -18.31 -24.10 -11.41
C ARG A 382 -17.83 -24.33 -12.85
N GLY A 383 -16.69 -23.73 -13.21
CA GLY A 383 -16.22 -23.71 -14.57
C GLY A 383 -17.11 -22.85 -15.45
N GLY A 384 -16.97 -23.02 -16.76
CA GLY A 384 -17.64 -22.23 -17.77
C GLY A 384 -16.70 -21.94 -18.93
N ARG A 385 -16.94 -20.83 -19.61
CA ARG A 385 -16.26 -20.46 -20.83
C ARG A 385 -15.61 -19.11 -20.72
N MET A 386 -14.33 -19.08 -21.05
CA MET A 386 -13.58 -17.85 -21.35
C MET A 386 -13.38 -17.78 -22.87
N ARG A 387 -13.66 -16.63 -23.47
CA ARG A 387 -13.45 -16.39 -24.90
C ARG A 387 -12.47 -15.25 -25.09
N LEU A 388 -11.45 -15.49 -25.92
CA LEU A 388 -10.46 -14.53 -26.37
C LEU A 388 -10.70 -14.21 -27.84
N ARG A 389 -10.92 -12.95 -28.16
CA ARG A 389 -11.14 -12.51 -29.55
C ARG A 389 -10.18 -11.39 -29.89
N THR A 390 -9.68 -11.38 -31.13
CA THR A 390 -8.84 -10.29 -31.62
C THR A 390 -9.31 -9.84 -32.98
N TRP A 391 -9.34 -8.53 -33.22
CA TRP A 391 -9.66 -7.94 -34.53
C TRP A 391 -9.00 -6.58 -34.70
N LYS A 392 -8.88 -6.14 -35.96
CA LYS A 392 -8.42 -4.79 -36.30
C LYS A 392 -9.61 -3.84 -36.40
N GLU A 393 -9.51 -2.67 -35.76
CA GLU A 393 -10.49 -1.59 -35.86
C GLU A 393 -9.76 -0.29 -36.21
N GLU A 394 -9.89 0.14 -37.48
CA GLU A 394 -9.21 1.33 -38.01
C GLU A 394 -7.69 1.30 -37.76
N ALA A 395 -7.20 2.18 -36.88
CA ALA A 395 -5.81 2.31 -36.45
C ALA A 395 -5.50 1.58 -35.12
N HIS A 396 -6.36 0.65 -34.70
CA HIS A 396 -6.20 -0.07 -33.44
C HIS A 396 -6.25 -1.59 -33.64
N VAL A 397 -5.50 -2.30 -32.81
CA VAL A 397 -5.69 -3.71 -32.51
C VAL A 397 -6.60 -3.80 -31.29
N VAL A 398 -7.66 -4.61 -31.39
CA VAL A 398 -8.58 -4.84 -30.30
C VAL A 398 -8.47 -6.27 -29.82
N VAL A 399 -8.34 -6.42 -28.50
CA VAL A 399 -8.34 -7.70 -27.78
C VAL A 399 -9.54 -7.71 -26.84
N GLU A 400 -10.39 -8.71 -26.96
CA GLU A 400 -11.54 -8.93 -26.08
C GLU A 400 -11.31 -10.19 -25.25
N VAL A 401 -11.44 -10.05 -23.94
CA VAL A 401 -11.51 -11.15 -22.98
C VAL A 401 -12.93 -11.15 -22.41
N SER A 402 -13.64 -12.26 -22.55
CA SER A 402 -14.99 -12.41 -22.02
C SER A 402 -15.17 -13.73 -21.28
N ASP A 403 -16.03 -13.71 -20.27
CA ASP A 403 -16.43 -14.88 -19.48
C ASP A 403 -17.95 -14.97 -19.37
N ASP A 404 -18.47 -16.18 -19.13
CA ASP A 404 -19.88 -16.42 -18.80
C ASP A 404 -20.13 -16.64 -17.30
N GLY A 405 -19.34 -15.96 -16.47
CA GLY A 405 -19.49 -15.94 -15.01
C GLY A 405 -20.66 -15.08 -14.52
N PRO A 406 -20.71 -14.73 -13.24
CA PRO A 406 -21.81 -13.94 -12.66
C PRO A 406 -21.87 -12.49 -13.18
N GLY A 407 -20.81 -12.01 -13.85
CA GLY A 407 -20.68 -10.63 -14.31
C GLY A 407 -20.39 -9.64 -13.18
N ILE A 408 -20.23 -8.37 -13.57
CA ILE A 408 -20.01 -7.25 -12.63
C ILE A 408 -21.33 -6.49 -12.42
N PRO A 409 -21.79 -6.29 -11.18
CA PRO A 409 -22.94 -5.43 -10.89
C PRO A 409 -22.76 -4.01 -11.45
N ARG A 410 -23.81 -3.45 -12.06
CA ARG A 410 -23.73 -2.17 -12.80
C ARG A 410 -23.30 -0.99 -11.94
N ASP A 411 -23.69 -0.99 -10.68
CA ASP A 411 -23.33 -0.02 -9.65
C ASP A 411 -21.84 -0.05 -9.29
N LEU A 412 -21.16 -1.18 -9.54
CA LEU A 412 -19.74 -1.35 -9.26
C LEU A 412 -18.83 -1.03 -10.45
N LEU A 413 -19.37 -0.97 -11.68
CA LEU A 413 -18.62 -0.66 -12.91
C LEU A 413 -17.75 0.61 -12.82
N PRO A 414 -18.19 1.74 -12.22
CA PRO A 414 -17.34 2.93 -12.10
C PRO A 414 -16.11 2.71 -11.20
N ARG A 415 -16.21 1.76 -10.27
CA ARG A 415 -15.22 1.52 -9.20
C ARG A 415 -14.24 0.41 -9.52
N VAL A 416 -14.47 -0.39 -10.57
CA VAL A 416 -13.62 -1.56 -10.92
C VAL A 416 -12.18 -1.19 -11.22
N PHE A 417 -11.92 0.07 -11.54
CA PHE A 417 -10.58 0.60 -11.76
C PHE A 417 -10.04 1.41 -10.58
N GLU A 418 -10.78 1.53 -9.47
CA GLU A 418 -10.22 2.15 -8.26
C GLU A 418 -9.11 1.22 -7.71
N PRO A 419 -7.90 1.75 -7.41
CA PRO A 419 -6.87 0.96 -6.75
C PRO A 419 -7.42 0.34 -5.46
N PHE A 420 -7.04 -0.92 -5.19
CA PHE A 420 -7.46 -1.72 -4.03
C PHE A 420 -8.96 -2.06 -3.95
N PHE A 421 -9.75 -1.71 -4.96
CA PHE A 421 -11.15 -2.09 -5.00
C PHE A 421 -11.32 -3.52 -5.52
N SER A 422 -11.96 -4.36 -4.72
CA SER A 422 -12.32 -5.73 -5.11
C SER A 422 -13.59 -6.19 -4.40
N THR A 423 -14.46 -6.89 -5.13
CA THR A 423 -15.59 -7.64 -4.56
C THR A 423 -15.17 -9.02 -4.05
N LYS A 424 -13.97 -9.49 -4.42
CA LYS A 424 -13.41 -10.78 -4.04
C LYS A 424 -12.62 -10.63 -2.73
N PRO A 425 -12.91 -11.41 -1.68
CA PRO A 425 -12.35 -11.21 -0.33
C PRO A 425 -10.83 -11.39 -0.22
N HIS A 426 -10.21 -12.08 -1.16
CA HIS A 426 -8.77 -12.40 -1.17
C HIS A 426 -7.98 -11.71 -2.30
N ALA A 427 -8.65 -10.96 -3.16
CA ALA A 427 -7.96 -10.27 -4.26
C ALA A 427 -7.45 -8.90 -3.80
N ALA A 428 -6.30 -8.50 -4.33
CA ALA A 428 -5.65 -7.24 -4.00
C ALA A 428 -6.39 -6.00 -4.53
N GLY A 429 -7.34 -6.18 -5.46
CA GLY A 429 -8.08 -5.07 -6.07
C GLY A 429 -7.25 -4.18 -6.98
N MET A 430 -6.12 -4.67 -7.49
CA MET A 430 -5.22 -3.90 -8.35
C MET A 430 -5.26 -4.32 -9.83
N GLY A 431 -5.81 -5.51 -10.16
CA GLY A 431 -5.70 -6.09 -11.50
C GLY A 431 -6.18 -5.17 -12.62
N LEU A 432 -7.43 -4.71 -12.59
CA LEU A 432 -7.99 -3.87 -13.66
C LEU A 432 -7.41 -2.45 -13.69
N ASP A 433 -6.99 -1.92 -12.54
CA ASP A 433 -6.33 -0.63 -12.43
C ASP A 433 -4.92 -0.66 -13.04
N VAL A 434 -4.17 -1.76 -12.82
CA VAL A 434 -2.89 -2.04 -13.51
C VAL A 434 -3.12 -2.20 -15.01
N CYS A 435 -4.14 -2.96 -15.42
CA CYS A 435 -4.49 -3.11 -16.84
C CYS A 435 -4.76 -1.75 -17.51
N ARG A 436 -5.54 -0.87 -16.87
CA ARG A 436 -5.85 0.46 -17.40
C ARG A 436 -4.59 1.28 -17.60
N ARG A 437 -3.68 1.33 -16.61
CA ARG A 437 -2.42 2.06 -16.73
C ARG A 437 -1.52 1.53 -17.84
N ILE A 438 -1.40 0.20 -17.95
CA ILE A 438 -0.63 -0.41 -19.04
C ILE A 438 -1.20 0.04 -20.38
N VAL A 439 -2.52 -0.03 -20.55
CA VAL A 439 -3.20 0.37 -21.79
C VAL A 439 -3.01 1.88 -22.07
N GLU A 440 -3.22 2.75 -21.08
CA GLU A 440 -3.03 4.21 -21.20
C GLU A 440 -1.59 4.58 -21.57
N ARG A 441 -0.59 3.90 -20.98
CA ARG A 441 0.84 4.09 -21.29
C ARG A 441 1.20 3.73 -22.73
N HIS A 442 0.43 2.83 -23.32
CA HIS A 442 0.51 2.45 -24.74
C HIS A 442 -0.40 3.31 -25.63
N GLY A 443 -1.04 4.36 -25.10
CA GLY A 443 -1.94 5.24 -25.84
C GLY A 443 -3.28 4.58 -26.21
N GLY A 444 -3.64 3.51 -25.52
CA GLY A 444 -4.85 2.73 -25.78
C GLY A 444 -6.05 3.09 -24.92
N ASP A 445 -7.12 2.30 -25.05
CA ASP A 445 -8.36 2.42 -24.30
C ASP A 445 -8.82 1.06 -23.76
N LEU A 446 -9.25 1.01 -22.49
CA LEU A 446 -9.73 -0.20 -21.81
C LEU A 446 -11.20 -0.04 -21.44
N ARG A 447 -12.06 -0.91 -21.98
CA ARG A 447 -13.51 -0.87 -21.75
C ARG A 447 -13.97 -2.11 -21.03
N VAL A 448 -14.82 -1.95 -20.02
CA VAL A 448 -15.49 -3.04 -19.31
C VAL A 448 -16.99 -2.92 -19.51
N ARG A 449 -17.62 -4.02 -19.92
CA ARG A 449 -19.08 -4.13 -20.08
C ARG A 449 -19.58 -5.34 -19.31
N ALA A 450 -20.61 -5.13 -18.49
CA ALA A 450 -21.36 -6.23 -17.91
C ALA A 450 -22.33 -6.78 -18.96
N GLU A 451 -22.28 -8.10 -19.20
CA GLU A 451 -23.27 -8.81 -20.01
C GLU A 451 -24.22 -9.59 -19.08
N HIS A 452 -25.41 -9.97 -19.56
CA HIS A 452 -26.30 -10.83 -18.77
C HIS A 452 -25.63 -12.19 -18.60
N GLY A 453 -25.09 -12.45 -17.40
CA GLY A 453 -24.35 -13.67 -17.10
C GLY A 453 -22.92 -13.67 -17.63
N GLY A 454 -22.21 -12.55 -17.57
CA GLY A 454 -20.79 -12.50 -17.93
C GLY A 454 -20.13 -11.13 -17.81
N THR A 455 -18.81 -11.10 -17.97
CA THR A 455 -18.04 -9.86 -18.12
C THR A 455 -17.35 -9.83 -19.47
N ARG A 456 -17.30 -8.66 -20.10
CA ARG A 456 -16.55 -8.43 -21.32
C ARG A 456 -15.60 -7.26 -21.12
N ILE A 457 -14.33 -7.50 -21.40
CA ILE A 457 -13.26 -6.51 -21.30
C ILE A 457 -12.61 -6.36 -22.66
N GLN A 458 -12.52 -5.14 -23.17
CA GLN A 458 -11.94 -4.81 -24.46
C GLN A 458 -10.74 -3.88 -24.27
N VAL A 459 -9.58 -4.31 -24.73
CA VAL A 459 -8.35 -3.53 -24.82
C VAL A 459 -8.18 -3.07 -26.27
N ARG A 460 -8.01 -1.77 -26.49
CA ARG A 460 -7.75 -1.16 -27.80
C ARG A 460 -6.36 -0.54 -27.76
N LEU A 461 -5.44 -1.02 -28.59
CA LEU A 461 -4.06 -0.51 -28.67
C LEU A 461 -3.80 0.09 -30.05
N PRO A 462 -3.22 1.30 -30.15
CA PRO A 462 -2.90 1.91 -31.43
C PRO A 462 -1.77 1.15 -32.14
N VAL A 463 -1.86 1.07 -33.48
CA VAL A 463 -0.87 0.43 -34.36
C VAL A 463 0.32 1.34 -34.63
#